data_AF-A0A5E4CBM9-F1
#
_entry.id   AF-A0A5E4CBM9-F1
#
_cell.length_a   1.000
_cell.length_b   1.000
_cell.length_c   1.000
_cell.angle_alpha   90.00
_cell.angle_beta   90.00
_cell.angle_gamma   90.00
#
_symmetry.space_group_name_H-M   'P 1'
#
loop_
_entity.id
_entity.type
_entity.pdbx_description
1 polymer ?
#
loop_
_entity_poly.entity_id
_entity_poly.type
_entity_poly.pdbx_seq_one_letter_code
_entity_poly.pdbx_strand_id
1 'polypeptide(L)'
;MDLDQLDLNPRIIAAVKKARLKAVKEVLHFSGADLQRLTGLSSPDVQHLLTAASSHLRGGPILTALHLYQQRERFPAQHQRLSLGCPILDGLLGGGLPLQGITELAGRSSAGKTQLALQLCLAVQFPPQHGGLEAGAVYICTEDAFPSRRLQQLMQQQQRLRADVPQDVVQSIRFGSQIFVEHAADADTLLECVSTKVPVLLSRGMARLVVVDSVAGPFRCEFDGQASATRARHLQSLGATLRRLSSTFRSPVLCINQVGQGQSYLP
;
A
#
# COMPACT_ATOMS: atom_id res chain seq x y z
N MET A 1 6.82 -12.61 15.92
CA MET A 1 6.47 -13.80 16.72
C MET A 1 6.51 -14.98 15.79
N ASP A 2 7.21 -16.03 16.21
CA ASP A 2 7.58 -17.16 15.37
C ASP A 2 6.42 -18.17 15.25
N LEU A 3 6.32 -18.83 14.10
CA LEU A 3 5.27 -19.82 13.81
C LEU A 3 5.43 -21.10 14.66
N ASP A 4 6.65 -21.36 15.15
CA ASP A 4 6.97 -22.52 15.99
C ASP A 4 6.37 -22.43 17.41
N GLN A 5 5.79 -21.28 17.76
CA GLN A 5 5.11 -21.09 19.05
C GLN A 5 3.64 -21.53 19.02
N LEU A 6 3.11 -21.88 17.84
CA LEU A 6 1.75 -22.38 17.71
C LEU A 6 1.73 -23.88 18.03
N ASP A 7 0.86 -24.28 18.96
CA ASP A 7 0.58 -25.68 19.25
C ASP A 7 -0.22 -26.31 18.09
N LEU A 8 0.49 -26.71 17.04
CA LEU A 8 -0.04 -27.26 15.80
C LEU A 8 0.77 -28.49 15.38
N ASN A 9 0.11 -29.37 14.63
CA ASN A 9 0.78 -30.54 14.06
C ASN A 9 2.01 -30.10 13.23
N PRO A 10 3.19 -30.73 13.39
CA PRO A 10 4.40 -30.37 12.64
C PRO A 10 4.20 -30.32 11.11
N ARG A 11 3.27 -31.13 10.57
CA ARG A 11 2.91 -31.11 9.15
C ARG A 11 2.30 -29.78 8.72
N ILE A 12 1.44 -29.19 9.56
CA ILE A 12 0.80 -27.88 9.31
C ILE A 12 1.87 -26.78 9.34
N ILE A 13 2.73 -26.78 10.37
CA ILE A 13 3.82 -25.80 10.50
C ILE A 13 4.77 -25.89 9.29
N ALA A 14 5.14 -27.09 8.87
CA ALA A 14 5.98 -27.30 7.70
C ALA A 14 5.33 -26.78 6.41
N ALA A 15 4.03 -27.00 6.21
CA ALA A 15 3.29 -26.50 5.05
C ALA A 15 3.23 -24.96 5.02
N VAL A 16 3.00 -24.32 6.17
CA VAL A 16 2.99 -22.86 6.31
C VAL A 16 4.37 -22.25 6.04
N LYS A 17 5.43 -22.86 6.58
CA LYS A 17 6.82 -22.45 6.31
C LYS A 17 7.18 -22.63 4.83
N LYS A 18 6.75 -23.75 4.21
CA LYS A 18 6.92 -23.99 2.77
C LYS A 18 6.21 -22.93 1.92
N ALA A 19 5.04 -22.46 2.37
CA ALA A 19 4.32 -21.33 1.76
C ALA A 19 4.95 -19.95 2.04
N ARG A 20 6.13 -19.91 2.67
CA ARG A 20 6.92 -18.69 2.99
C ARG A 20 6.22 -17.70 3.92
N LEU A 21 5.22 -18.15 4.67
CA LEU A 21 4.67 -17.38 5.78
C LEU A 21 5.67 -17.45 6.93
N LYS A 22 6.08 -16.30 7.47
CA LYS A 22 7.15 -16.17 8.48
C LYS A 22 6.65 -15.79 9.85
N ALA A 23 5.43 -15.25 9.95
CA ALA A 23 4.87 -14.81 11.22
C ALA A 23 3.41 -15.23 11.38
N VAL A 24 3.01 -15.50 12.63
CA VAL A 24 1.63 -15.84 13.00
C VAL A 24 0.62 -14.80 12.47
N LYS A 25 0.98 -13.51 12.51
CA LYS A 25 0.13 -12.42 12.00
C LYS A 25 -0.13 -12.51 10.49
N GLU A 26 0.80 -13.08 9.74
CA GLU A 26 0.69 -13.19 8.29
C GLU A 26 -0.35 -14.24 7.91
N VAL A 27 -0.47 -15.32 8.70
CA VAL A 27 -1.51 -16.35 8.53
C VAL A 27 -2.90 -15.71 8.54
N LEU A 28 -3.15 -14.79 9.48
CA LEU A 28 -4.43 -14.09 9.61
C LEU A 28 -4.72 -13.06 8.51
N HIS A 29 -3.75 -12.75 7.63
CA HIS A 29 -3.99 -11.88 6.47
C HIS A 29 -4.64 -12.61 5.28
N PHE A 30 -4.72 -13.95 5.31
CA PHE A 30 -5.27 -14.76 4.23
C PHE A 30 -6.63 -15.34 4.62
N SER A 31 -7.54 -15.47 3.65
CA SER A 31 -8.77 -16.21 3.87
C SER A 31 -8.47 -17.71 3.99
N GLY A 32 -9.42 -18.48 4.53
CA GLY A 32 -9.28 -19.95 4.59
C GLY A 32 -9.02 -20.55 3.20
N ALA A 33 -9.78 -20.13 2.19
CA ALA A 33 -9.59 -20.60 0.81
C ALA A 33 -8.23 -20.21 0.22
N ASP A 34 -7.71 -19.02 0.54
CA ASP A 34 -6.36 -18.61 0.12
C ASP A 34 -5.29 -19.46 0.78
N LEU A 35 -5.42 -19.73 2.08
CA LEU A 35 -4.50 -20.57 2.82
C LEU A 35 -4.49 -22.00 2.29
N GLN A 36 -5.66 -22.57 1.97
CA GLN A 36 -5.74 -23.89 1.34
C GLN A 36 -4.96 -23.93 0.02
N ARG A 37 -5.15 -22.92 -0.85
CA ARG A 37 -4.43 -22.83 -2.13
C ARG A 37 -2.93 -22.63 -1.95
N LEU A 38 -2.51 -21.82 -0.98
CA LEU A 38 -1.09 -21.50 -0.74
C LEU A 38 -0.33 -22.63 -0.05
N THR A 39 -0.97 -23.35 0.87
CA THR A 39 -0.31 -24.35 1.72
C THR A 39 -0.60 -25.79 1.29
N GLY A 40 -1.63 -26.02 0.48
CA GLY A 40 -2.11 -27.36 0.11
C GLY A 40 -2.79 -28.11 1.26
N LEU A 41 -3.09 -27.43 2.37
CA LEU A 41 -3.72 -28.03 3.55
C LEU A 41 -5.22 -28.28 3.33
N SER A 42 -5.75 -29.25 4.08
CA SER A 42 -7.19 -29.55 4.13
C SER A 42 -7.99 -28.41 4.79
N SER A 43 -9.30 -28.33 4.54
CA SER A 43 -10.15 -27.31 5.19
C SER A 43 -10.10 -27.39 6.72
N PRO A 44 -10.14 -28.58 7.36
CA PRO A 44 -9.98 -28.71 8.81
C PRO A 44 -8.63 -28.20 9.32
N ASP A 45 -7.53 -28.55 8.63
CA ASP A 45 -6.18 -28.12 9.03
C ASP A 45 -6.01 -26.60 8.94
N VAL A 46 -6.57 -25.98 7.90
CA VAL A 46 -6.58 -24.52 7.75
C VAL A 46 -7.42 -23.87 8.85
N GLN A 47 -8.56 -24.47 9.21
CA GLN A 47 -9.38 -23.95 10.31
C GLN A 47 -8.65 -24.06 11.66
N HIS A 48 -7.95 -25.17 11.91
CA HIS A 48 -7.10 -25.33 13.09
C HIS A 48 -5.96 -24.31 13.12
N LEU A 49 -5.26 -24.11 12.00
CA LEU A 49 -4.22 -23.11 11.86
C LEU A 49 -4.74 -21.69 12.16
N LEU A 50 -5.88 -21.30 11.59
CA LEU A 50 -6.51 -20.00 11.83
C LEU A 50 -6.92 -19.83 13.30
N THR A 51 -7.44 -20.88 13.92
CA THR A 51 -7.89 -20.87 15.32
C THR A 51 -6.70 -20.73 16.28
N ALA A 52 -5.62 -21.49 16.03
CA ALA A 52 -4.39 -21.40 16.81
C ALA A 52 -3.72 -20.04 16.64
N ALA A 53 -3.59 -19.56 15.40
CA ALA A 53 -3.03 -18.23 15.12
C ALA A 53 -3.85 -17.11 15.77
N SER A 54 -5.19 -17.20 15.72
CA SER A 54 -6.09 -16.25 16.36
C SER A 54 -5.95 -16.27 17.87
N SER A 55 -5.93 -17.45 18.49
CA SER A 55 -5.80 -17.62 19.94
C SER A 55 -4.45 -17.11 20.46
N HIS A 56 -3.37 -17.38 19.73
CA HIS A 56 -2.02 -16.91 20.05
C HIS A 56 -1.87 -15.40 19.93
N LEU A 57 -2.58 -14.79 18.98
CA LEU A 57 -2.59 -13.35 18.74
C LEU A 57 -3.72 -12.63 19.45
N ARG A 58 -4.52 -13.28 20.31
CA ARG A 58 -5.55 -12.61 21.12
C ARG A 58 -4.87 -11.54 21.98
N GLY A 59 -4.87 -10.33 21.45
CA GLY A 59 -4.23 -9.16 22.01
C GLY A 59 -5.24 -8.30 22.72
N GLY A 60 -5.21 -8.37 24.05
CA GLY A 60 -5.84 -7.41 24.95
C GLY A 60 -7.25 -7.77 25.42
N PRO A 61 -7.65 -7.29 26.61
CA PRO A 61 -9.03 -7.38 27.08
C PRO A 61 -9.97 -6.63 26.13
N ILE A 62 -11.28 -6.93 26.19
CA ILE A 62 -12.29 -6.10 25.51
C ILE A 62 -12.14 -4.67 26.06
N LEU A 63 -11.74 -3.74 25.19
CA LEU A 63 -11.58 -2.33 25.56
C LEU A 63 -12.81 -1.55 25.14
N THR A 64 -13.23 -0.62 25.99
CA THR A 64 -14.22 0.38 25.62
C THR A 64 -13.62 1.37 24.63
N ALA A 65 -14.45 2.02 23.83
CA ALA A 65 -14.00 3.11 22.96
C ALA A 65 -13.29 4.23 23.74
N LEU A 66 -13.73 4.50 24.99
CA LEU A 66 -13.10 5.47 25.89
C LEU A 66 -11.67 5.06 26.28
N HIS A 67 -11.45 3.79 26.62
CA HIS A 67 -10.10 3.29 26.92
C HIS A 67 -9.15 3.39 25.72
N LEU A 68 -9.65 3.12 24.51
CA LEU A 68 -8.85 3.29 23.28
C LEU A 68 -8.49 4.76 23.04
N TYR A 69 -9.44 5.68 23.24
CA TYR A 69 -9.23 7.12 23.08
C TYR A 69 -8.19 7.68 24.08
N GLN A 70 -8.26 7.23 25.34
CA GLN A 70 -7.31 7.65 26.39
C GLN A 70 -5.90 7.08 26.18
N GLN A 71 -5.76 5.99 25.42
CA GLN A 71 -4.48 5.34 25.10
C GLN A 71 -3.84 5.82 23.78
N ARG A 72 -4.10 7.06 23.34
CA ARG A 72 -3.52 7.65 22.10
C ARG A 72 -2.01 7.43 21.96
N GLU A 73 -1.27 7.53 23.06
CA GLU A 73 0.19 7.31 23.15
C GLU A 73 0.64 5.85 22.98
N ARG A 74 -0.29 4.88 22.97
CA ARG A 74 0.02 3.44 22.87
C ARG A 74 0.09 2.94 21.43
N PHE A 75 -0.44 3.72 20.49
CA PHE A 75 -0.42 3.42 19.05
C PHE A 75 0.35 4.45 18.19
N PRO A 76 1.51 5.00 18.61
CA PRO A 76 2.21 6.05 17.86
C PRO A 76 2.65 5.53 16.47
N ALA A 77 2.93 4.23 16.36
CA ALA A 77 3.24 3.58 15.08
C ALA A 77 2.07 3.54 14.08
N GLN A 78 0.81 3.55 14.55
CA GLN A 78 -0.38 3.61 13.67
C GLN A 78 -0.68 5.05 13.21
N HIS A 79 -0.14 6.05 13.91
CA HIS A 79 -0.29 7.47 13.59
C HIS A 79 0.88 8.03 12.77
N GLN A 80 1.90 7.22 12.48
CA GLN A 80 2.94 7.62 11.54
C GLN A 80 2.30 7.85 10.16
N ARG A 81 2.72 8.94 9.53
CA ARG A 81 2.21 9.39 8.25
C ARG A 81 3.35 9.86 7.37
N LEU A 82 3.19 9.66 6.07
CA LEU A 82 4.01 10.27 5.04
C LEU A 82 3.43 11.65 4.73
N SER A 83 4.19 12.70 4.99
CA SER A 83 3.82 14.07 4.65
C SER A 83 3.67 14.25 3.14
N LEU A 84 2.72 15.09 2.73
CA LEU A 84 2.55 15.52 1.34
C LEU A 84 3.53 16.63 0.95
N GLY A 85 4.36 17.11 1.88
CA GLY A 85 5.25 18.26 1.69
C GLY A 85 4.50 19.59 1.60
N CYS A 86 3.23 19.63 2.04
CA CYS A 86 2.39 20.81 2.05
C CYS A 86 1.64 20.89 3.39
N PRO A 87 1.96 21.86 4.26
CA PRO A 87 1.35 21.95 5.60
C PRO A 87 -0.18 22.04 5.58
N ILE A 88 -0.76 22.68 4.56
CA ILE A 88 -2.21 22.80 4.41
C ILE A 88 -2.83 21.42 4.14
N LEU A 89 -2.28 20.67 3.19
CA LEU A 89 -2.80 19.34 2.84
C LEU A 89 -2.54 18.32 3.96
N ASP A 90 -1.39 18.42 4.62
CA ASP A 90 -1.10 17.59 5.80
C ASP A 90 -2.10 17.89 6.92
N GLY A 91 -2.41 19.16 7.18
CA GLY A 91 -3.45 19.54 8.14
C GLY A 91 -4.81 18.92 7.81
N LEU A 92 -5.22 18.95 6.53
CA LEU A 92 -6.47 18.34 6.07
C LEU A 92 -6.48 16.80 6.24
N LEU A 93 -5.33 16.14 6.12
CA LEU A 93 -5.19 14.69 6.22
C LEU A 93 -4.76 14.21 7.62
N GLY A 94 -4.67 15.11 8.59
CA GLY A 94 -4.25 14.79 9.96
C GLY A 94 -2.78 14.39 10.08
N GLY A 95 -1.91 14.98 9.25
CA GLY A 95 -0.46 14.79 9.22
C GLY A 95 0.08 14.06 7.98
N GLY A 96 -0.78 13.77 6.99
CA GLY A 96 -0.40 13.14 5.73
C GLY A 96 -0.96 11.72 5.52
N LEU A 97 -0.37 10.98 4.58
CA LEU A 97 -0.83 9.66 4.20
C LEU A 97 -0.53 8.62 5.29
N PRO A 98 -1.52 7.84 5.75
CA PRO A 98 -1.28 6.80 6.75
C PRO A 98 -0.32 5.72 6.20
N LEU A 99 0.62 5.27 7.04
CA LEU A 99 1.55 4.19 6.65
C LEU A 99 0.87 2.83 6.47
N GLN A 100 -0.35 2.67 7.00
CA GLN A 100 -1.14 1.47 6.85
C GLN A 100 -2.51 1.82 6.29
N GLY A 101 -2.85 1.20 5.17
CA GLY A 101 -4.10 1.41 4.45
C GLY A 101 -3.87 1.83 3.01
N ILE A 102 -4.99 1.98 2.31
CA ILE A 102 -5.03 2.45 0.92
C ILE A 102 -5.66 3.84 0.97
N THR A 103 -4.98 4.82 0.37
CA THR A 103 -5.54 6.15 0.13
C THR A 103 -5.90 6.24 -1.35
N GLU A 104 -7.14 6.63 -1.64
CA GLU A 104 -7.58 6.87 -3.00
C GLU A 104 -7.64 8.37 -3.27
N LEU A 105 -7.03 8.81 -4.38
CA LEU A 105 -7.14 10.16 -4.91
C LEU A 105 -7.96 10.12 -6.19
N ALA A 106 -9.23 10.49 -6.08
CA ALA A 106 -10.19 10.49 -7.18
C ALA A 106 -10.53 11.91 -7.63
N GLY A 107 -10.67 12.12 -8.94
CA GLY A 107 -11.02 13.44 -9.48
C GLY A 107 -11.02 13.47 -11.01
N ARG A 108 -11.59 14.54 -11.58
CA ARG A 108 -11.63 14.75 -13.04
C ARG A 108 -10.22 14.79 -13.63
N SER A 109 -10.10 14.56 -14.94
CA SER A 109 -8.83 14.75 -15.64
C SER A 109 -8.28 16.16 -15.38
N SER A 110 -6.94 16.29 -15.37
CA SER A 110 -6.23 17.54 -15.08
C SER A 110 -6.44 18.17 -13.68
N ALA A 111 -7.08 17.47 -12.73
CA ALA A 111 -7.22 17.93 -11.34
C ALA A 111 -5.93 17.87 -10.49
N GLY A 112 -4.77 17.60 -11.09
CA GLY A 112 -3.48 17.55 -10.38
C GLY A 112 -3.15 16.22 -9.67
N LYS A 113 -3.91 15.14 -9.90
CA LYS A 113 -3.72 13.85 -9.23
C LYS A 113 -2.30 13.28 -9.41
N THR A 114 -1.86 13.17 -10.66
CA THR A 114 -0.51 12.73 -11.02
C THR A 114 0.57 13.67 -10.47
N GLN A 115 0.30 14.98 -10.36
CA GLN A 115 1.25 15.92 -9.74
C GLN A 115 1.47 15.60 -8.26
N LEU A 116 0.39 15.32 -7.53
CA LEU A 116 0.48 14.94 -6.12
C LEU A 116 1.21 13.61 -5.94
N ALA A 117 0.94 12.61 -6.80
CA ALA A 117 1.64 11.34 -6.76
C ALA A 117 3.16 11.47 -7.00
N LEU A 118 3.57 12.25 -8.01
CA LEU A 118 5.00 12.51 -8.26
C LEU A 118 5.66 13.23 -7.08
N GLN A 119 4.97 14.19 -6.47
CA GLN A 119 5.47 14.88 -5.28
C GLN A 119 5.63 13.93 -4.10
N LEU A 120 4.70 12.99 -3.90
CA LEU A 120 4.83 11.96 -2.86
C LEU A 120 5.99 11.00 -3.12
N CYS A 121 6.28 10.67 -4.38
CA CYS A 121 7.48 9.89 -4.73
C CYS A 121 8.78 10.61 -4.37
N LEU A 122 8.80 11.94 -4.36
CA LEU A 122 9.92 12.74 -3.87
C LEU A 122 9.89 12.88 -2.35
N ALA A 123 8.71 13.12 -1.76
CA ALA A 123 8.52 13.30 -0.32
C ALA A 123 8.96 12.08 0.50
N VAL A 124 8.68 10.86 0.02
CA VAL A 124 9.05 9.63 0.73
C VAL A 124 10.56 9.46 0.92
N GLN A 125 11.38 10.09 0.06
CA GLN A 125 12.84 10.01 0.13
C GLN A 125 13.44 10.90 1.23
N PHE A 126 12.67 11.81 1.82
CA PHE A 126 13.14 12.64 2.93
C PHE A 126 13.29 11.83 4.23
N PRO A 127 14.12 12.31 5.17
CA PRO A 127 14.15 11.80 6.54
C PRO A 127 12.79 11.86 7.26
N PRO A 128 12.52 10.93 8.21
CA PRO A 128 11.31 10.97 9.03
C PRO A 128 11.08 12.28 9.77
N GLN A 129 12.14 12.94 10.24
CA GLN A 129 12.06 14.25 10.89
C GLN A 129 11.60 15.37 9.96
N HIS A 130 11.66 15.16 8.64
CA HIS A 130 11.17 16.05 7.59
C HIS A 130 9.95 15.45 6.85
N GLY A 131 9.25 14.51 7.48
CA GLY A 131 7.99 13.95 7.01
C GLY A 131 8.10 12.87 5.94
N GLY A 132 9.31 12.41 5.60
CA GLY A 132 9.53 11.30 4.67
C GLY A 132 9.73 9.95 5.37
N LEU A 133 10.22 8.94 4.65
CA LEU A 133 10.45 7.59 5.15
C LEU A 133 11.84 7.04 4.81
N GLU A 134 12.76 7.90 4.34
CA GLU A 134 14.14 7.53 4.01
C GLU A 134 14.24 6.36 3.00
N ALA A 135 13.29 6.29 2.06
CA ALA A 135 13.20 5.20 1.10
C ALA A 135 12.57 5.66 -0.22
N GLY A 136 12.59 4.77 -1.20
CA GLY A 136 12.01 4.99 -2.51
C GLY A 136 10.49 4.85 -2.62
N ALA A 137 10.01 4.99 -3.84
CA ALA A 137 8.64 4.73 -4.24
C ALA A 137 8.60 3.72 -5.40
N VAL A 138 7.55 2.90 -5.44
CA VAL A 138 7.16 2.17 -6.65
C VAL A 138 6.00 2.94 -7.30
N TYR A 139 6.13 3.25 -8.59
CA TYR A 139 5.10 3.89 -9.40
C TYR A 139 4.66 2.93 -10.49
N ILE A 140 3.43 2.44 -10.40
CA ILE A 140 2.85 1.52 -11.38
C ILE A 140 1.94 2.35 -12.30
N CYS A 141 2.34 2.46 -13.57
CA CYS A 141 1.56 3.11 -14.61
C CYS A 141 0.67 2.07 -15.30
N THR A 142 -0.62 2.36 -15.43
CA THR A 142 -1.57 1.43 -16.07
C THR A 142 -2.13 1.94 -17.39
N GLU A 143 -2.12 3.25 -17.63
CA GLU A 143 -2.69 3.87 -18.83
C GLU A 143 -1.57 4.54 -19.65
N ASP A 144 -0.94 5.56 -19.08
CA ASP A 144 0.03 6.40 -19.77
C ASP A 144 1.49 6.03 -19.45
N ALA A 145 2.41 6.55 -20.26
CA ALA A 145 3.83 6.51 -19.95
C ALA A 145 4.14 7.30 -18.66
N PHE A 146 5.14 6.84 -17.90
CA PHE A 146 5.56 7.55 -16.69
C PHE A 146 5.99 8.99 -17.04
N PRO A 147 5.49 10.02 -16.33
CA PRO A 147 5.76 11.43 -16.64
C PRO A 147 7.16 11.88 -16.18
N SER A 148 8.20 11.25 -16.74
CA SER A 148 9.60 11.42 -16.37
C SER A 148 10.10 12.86 -16.50
N ARG A 149 9.76 13.55 -17.60
CA ARG A 149 10.11 14.97 -17.80
C ARG A 149 9.54 15.84 -16.69
N ARG A 150 8.31 15.55 -16.25
CA ARG A 150 7.66 16.31 -15.19
C ARG A 150 8.31 16.01 -13.83
N LEU A 151 8.65 14.76 -13.55
CA LEU A 151 9.40 14.40 -12.34
C LEU A 151 10.72 15.18 -12.27
N GLN A 152 11.49 15.25 -13.36
CA GLN A 152 12.75 15.99 -13.41
C GLN A 152 12.57 17.48 -13.09
N GLN A 153 11.51 18.10 -13.62
CA GLN A 153 11.16 19.48 -13.26
C GLN A 153 10.85 19.63 -11.76
N LEU A 154 10.11 18.70 -11.17
CA LEU A 154 9.80 18.72 -9.73
C LEU A 154 11.05 18.50 -8.86
N MET A 155 11.97 17.64 -9.29
CA MET A 155 13.25 17.40 -8.62
C MET A 155 14.11 18.66 -8.55
N GLN A 156 14.24 19.39 -9.67
CA GLN A 156 15.00 20.64 -9.73
C GLN A 156 14.42 21.74 -8.82
N GLN A 157 13.15 21.63 -8.46
CA GLN A 157 12.45 22.61 -7.64
C GLN A 157 12.36 22.22 -6.16
N GLN A 158 12.91 21.07 -5.74
CA GLN A 158 12.76 20.59 -4.36
C GLN A 158 13.29 21.58 -3.31
N GLN A 159 14.41 22.25 -3.55
CA GLN A 159 14.93 23.27 -2.63
C GLN A 159 13.94 24.41 -2.39
N ARG A 160 13.17 24.80 -3.43
CA ARG A 160 12.16 25.85 -3.31
C ARG A 160 10.84 25.33 -2.70
N LEU A 161 10.45 24.12 -3.08
CA LEU A 161 9.18 23.51 -2.66
C LEU A 161 9.23 23.02 -1.21
N ARG A 162 10.40 22.66 -0.71
CA ARG A 162 10.66 22.22 0.67
C ARG A 162 11.56 23.21 1.41
N ALA A 163 11.18 24.48 1.38
CA ALA A 163 11.88 25.55 2.09
C ALA A 163 11.88 25.37 3.62
N ASP A 164 11.02 24.48 4.15
CA ASP A 164 10.99 24.02 5.53
C ASP A 164 12.15 23.08 5.90
N VAL A 165 12.86 22.53 4.91
CA VAL A 165 13.95 21.56 5.11
C VAL A 165 15.30 22.23 4.88
N PRO A 166 16.31 21.99 5.74
CA PRO A 166 17.67 22.47 5.52
C PRO A 166 18.24 22.08 4.15
N GLN A 167 18.94 23.02 3.50
CA GLN A 167 19.41 22.86 2.13
C GLN A 167 20.40 21.69 1.96
N ASP A 168 21.25 21.45 2.95
CA ASP A 168 22.20 20.35 3.03
C ASP A 168 21.49 18.99 3.00
N VAL A 169 20.38 18.84 3.74
CA VAL A 169 19.53 17.64 3.71
C VAL A 169 18.96 17.43 2.31
N VAL A 170 18.37 18.47 1.70
CA VAL A 170 17.80 18.38 0.35
C VAL A 170 18.88 17.97 -0.68
N GLN A 171 20.10 18.50 -0.57
CA GLN A 171 21.21 18.20 -1.47
C GLN A 171 21.80 16.80 -1.26
N SER A 172 21.74 16.27 -0.04
CA SER A 172 22.18 14.91 0.27
C SER A 172 21.31 13.85 -0.41
N ILE A 173 20.03 14.15 -0.67
CA ILE A 173 19.08 13.22 -1.26
C ILE A 173 19.30 13.14 -2.77
N ARG A 174 19.63 11.95 -3.27
CA ARG A 174 19.70 11.66 -4.70
C ARG A 174 18.31 11.37 -5.25
N PHE A 175 17.50 12.42 -5.39
CA PHE A 175 16.12 12.28 -5.86
C PHE A 175 16.04 11.47 -7.17
N GLY A 176 15.06 10.58 -7.23
CA GLY A 176 14.79 9.76 -8.42
C GLY A 176 15.59 8.46 -8.49
N SER A 177 16.71 8.34 -7.76
CA SER A 177 17.51 7.09 -7.71
C SER A 177 16.74 5.89 -7.12
N GLN A 178 15.69 6.16 -6.36
CA GLN A 178 14.83 5.15 -5.74
C GLN A 178 13.35 5.31 -6.16
N ILE A 179 13.08 5.72 -7.40
CA ILE A 179 11.73 5.67 -7.97
C ILE A 179 11.68 4.54 -8.99
N PHE A 180 11.07 3.43 -8.61
CA PHE A 180 10.92 2.24 -9.44
C PHE A 180 9.64 2.35 -10.26
N VAL A 181 9.76 2.31 -11.58
CA VAL A 181 8.62 2.46 -12.49
C VAL A 181 8.29 1.11 -13.10
N GLU A 182 7.02 0.72 -13.01
CA GLU A 182 6.47 -0.47 -13.64
C GLU A 182 5.30 -0.07 -14.53
N HIS A 183 5.10 -0.81 -15.62
CA HIS A 183 3.97 -0.65 -16.53
C HIS A 183 3.12 -1.92 -16.49
N ALA A 184 1.83 -1.76 -16.21
CA ALA A 184 0.86 -2.85 -16.12
C ALA A 184 -0.45 -2.45 -16.79
N ALA A 185 -0.55 -2.74 -18.09
CA ALA A 185 -1.68 -2.32 -18.93
C ALA A 185 -2.95 -3.13 -18.67
N ASP A 186 -2.82 -4.35 -18.17
CA ASP A 186 -3.91 -5.30 -17.92
C ASP A 186 -4.01 -5.71 -16.44
N ALA A 187 -5.18 -6.23 -16.06
CA ALA A 187 -5.48 -6.56 -14.66
C ALA A 187 -4.57 -7.66 -14.09
N ASP A 188 -4.19 -8.62 -14.92
CA ASP A 188 -3.36 -9.76 -14.51
C ASP A 188 -1.91 -9.33 -14.29
N THR A 189 -1.34 -8.53 -15.21
CA THR A 189 -0.01 -7.94 -15.07
C THR A 189 0.06 -7.01 -13.86
N LEU A 190 -1.00 -6.25 -13.57
CA LEU A 190 -1.06 -5.41 -12.36
C LEU A 190 -1.05 -6.28 -11.10
N LEU A 191 -1.86 -7.34 -11.06
CA LEU A 191 -1.91 -8.29 -9.95
C LEU A 191 -0.58 -9.01 -9.75
N GLU A 192 0.07 -9.43 -10.82
CA GLU A 192 1.40 -10.02 -10.78
C GLU A 192 2.41 -9.03 -10.19
N CYS A 193 2.44 -7.79 -10.71
CA CYS A 193 3.36 -6.76 -10.25
C CYS A 193 3.24 -6.52 -8.73
N VAL A 194 2.02 -6.32 -8.22
CA VAL A 194 1.79 -6.10 -6.78
C VAL A 194 2.02 -7.35 -5.93
N SER A 195 1.92 -8.55 -6.51
CA SER A 195 2.09 -9.81 -5.78
C SER A 195 3.52 -10.34 -5.77
N THR A 196 4.34 -9.97 -6.76
CA THR A 196 5.69 -10.54 -6.96
C THR A 196 6.78 -9.48 -6.91
N LYS A 197 6.68 -8.43 -7.72
CA LYS A 197 7.73 -7.41 -7.89
C LYS A 197 7.76 -6.43 -6.72
N VAL A 198 6.61 -5.84 -6.38
CA VAL A 198 6.50 -4.85 -5.30
C VAL A 198 6.98 -5.38 -3.94
N PRO A 199 6.58 -6.59 -3.47
CA PRO A 199 7.07 -7.14 -2.21
C PRO A 199 8.61 -7.25 -2.15
N VAL A 200 9.30 -7.50 -3.26
CA VAL A 200 10.76 -7.60 -3.29
C VAL A 200 11.40 -6.25 -2.97
N LEU A 201 10.89 -5.16 -3.56
CA LEU A 201 11.39 -3.81 -3.30
C LEU A 201 11.08 -3.36 -1.86
N LEU A 202 9.88 -3.65 -1.36
CA LEU A 202 9.49 -3.30 0.01
C LEU A 202 10.26 -4.11 1.07
N SER A 203 10.45 -5.42 0.84
CA SER A 203 11.17 -6.28 1.79
C SER A 203 12.66 -5.97 1.90
N ARG A 204 13.26 -5.42 0.84
CA ARG A 204 14.65 -4.92 0.84
C ARG A 204 14.79 -3.51 1.41
N GLY A 205 13.69 -2.86 1.77
CA GLY A 205 13.68 -1.46 2.23
C GLY A 205 13.98 -0.45 1.13
N MET A 206 14.00 -0.87 -0.14
CA MET A 206 14.31 0.00 -1.28
C MET A 206 13.18 0.98 -1.57
N ALA A 207 11.94 0.60 -1.26
CA ALA A 207 10.77 1.46 -1.39
C ALA A 207 9.87 1.36 -0.17
N ARG A 208 9.18 2.45 0.16
CA ARG A 208 8.17 2.51 1.23
C ARG A 208 6.88 3.24 0.83
N LEU A 209 6.73 3.63 -0.42
CA LEU A 209 5.48 4.14 -1.01
C LEU A 209 5.15 3.30 -2.25
N VAL A 210 3.88 2.95 -2.42
CA VAL A 210 3.37 2.34 -3.66
C VAL A 210 2.32 3.25 -4.26
N VAL A 211 2.48 3.63 -5.52
CA VAL A 211 1.53 4.42 -6.30
C VAL A 211 1.00 3.57 -7.44
N VAL A 212 -0.32 3.56 -7.64
CA VAL A 212 -0.99 2.95 -8.79
C VAL A 212 -1.72 4.04 -9.56
N ASP A 213 -1.22 4.40 -10.76
CA ASP A 213 -1.78 5.44 -11.62
C ASP A 213 -2.19 4.88 -13.01
N SER A 214 -3.46 4.60 -13.27
CA SER A 214 -4.62 4.66 -12.39
C SER A 214 -5.12 3.26 -11.99
N VAL A 215 -5.68 3.12 -10.79
CA VAL A 215 -6.14 1.82 -10.27
C VAL A 215 -7.29 1.23 -11.09
N ALA A 216 -8.05 2.09 -11.77
CA ALA A 216 -9.20 1.69 -12.58
C ALA A 216 -8.84 1.39 -14.04
N GLY A 217 -7.67 1.83 -14.53
CA GLY A 217 -7.29 1.77 -15.95
C GLY A 217 -7.50 0.39 -16.59
N PRO A 218 -6.86 -0.67 -16.08
CA PRO A 218 -6.95 -2.01 -16.67
C PRO A 218 -8.38 -2.59 -16.69
N PHE A 219 -9.23 -2.15 -15.76
CA PHE A 219 -10.59 -2.66 -15.61
C PHE A 219 -11.63 -1.99 -16.50
N ARG A 220 -11.27 -0.93 -17.23
CA ARG A 220 -12.21 -0.17 -18.09
C ARG A 220 -12.42 -0.83 -19.44
N CYS A 221 -11.36 -1.35 -20.05
CA CYS A 221 -11.40 -1.90 -21.40
C CYS A 221 -11.60 -3.42 -21.44
N GLU A 222 -11.22 -4.14 -20.39
CA GLU A 222 -11.23 -5.60 -20.36
C GLU A 222 -12.59 -6.24 -20.04
N PHE A 223 -13.53 -5.46 -19.50
CA PHE A 223 -14.77 -6.00 -18.95
C PHE A 223 -15.99 -5.27 -19.51
N ASP A 224 -16.49 -5.74 -20.66
CA ASP A 224 -17.82 -5.41 -21.15
C ASP A 224 -18.92 -5.93 -20.20
N GLY A 225 -20.15 -5.42 -20.31
CA GLY A 225 -21.24 -5.57 -19.33
C GLY A 225 -21.60 -7.00 -18.87
N GLN A 226 -21.16 -8.04 -19.58
CA GLN A 226 -21.33 -9.45 -19.21
C GLN A 226 -20.26 -9.96 -18.21
N ALA A 227 -19.14 -9.24 -18.04
CA ALA A 227 -17.98 -9.69 -17.27
C ALA A 227 -17.84 -9.03 -15.87
N SER A 228 -18.90 -8.41 -15.35
CA SER A 228 -18.91 -7.68 -14.07
C SER A 228 -18.44 -8.53 -12.87
N ALA A 229 -18.74 -9.82 -12.86
CA ALA A 229 -18.31 -10.72 -11.78
C ALA A 229 -16.80 -10.98 -11.79
N THR A 230 -16.18 -11.09 -12.97
CA THR A 230 -14.72 -11.27 -13.09
C THR A 230 -14.00 -9.99 -12.72
N ARG A 231 -14.49 -8.84 -13.17
CA ARG A 231 -14.00 -7.52 -12.74
C ARG A 231 -14.04 -7.36 -11.22
N ALA A 232 -15.16 -7.70 -10.60
CA ALA A 232 -15.32 -7.61 -9.15
C ALA A 232 -14.31 -8.51 -8.41
N ARG A 233 -14.09 -9.73 -8.90
CA ARG A 233 -13.08 -10.65 -8.34
C ARG A 233 -11.66 -10.08 -8.46
N HIS A 234 -11.30 -9.52 -9.60
CA HIS A 234 -9.96 -8.95 -9.79
C HIS A 234 -9.75 -7.71 -8.90
N LEU A 235 -10.74 -6.81 -8.82
CA LEU A 235 -10.69 -5.64 -7.93
C LEU A 235 -10.60 -6.04 -6.46
N GLN A 236 -11.36 -7.06 -6.04
CA GLN A 236 -11.28 -7.61 -4.69
C GLN A 236 -9.88 -8.18 -4.40
N SER A 237 -9.33 -8.95 -5.34
CA SER A 237 -7.98 -9.51 -5.23
C SER A 237 -6.92 -8.41 -5.13
N LEU A 238 -7.00 -7.39 -5.98
CA LEU A 238 -6.09 -6.25 -6.00
C LEU A 238 -6.17 -5.48 -4.67
N GLY A 239 -7.38 -5.13 -4.22
CA GLY A 239 -7.60 -4.43 -2.95
C GLY A 239 -7.07 -5.22 -1.75
N ALA A 240 -7.30 -6.53 -1.71
CA ALA A 240 -6.78 -7.40 -0.66
C ALA A 240 -5.24 -7.44 -0.67
N THR A 241 -4.62 -7.55 -1.85
CA THR A 241 -3.17 -7.59 -2.00
C THR A 241 -2.51 -6.26 -1.65
N LEU A 242 -3.04 -5.13 -2.12
CA LEU A 242 -2.55 -3.79 -1.75
C LEU A 242 -2.67 -3.53 -0.25
N ARG A 243 -3.79 -3.90 0.37
CA ARG A 243 -3.98 -3.78 1.83
C ARG A 243 -2.95 -4.62 2.59
N ARG A 244 -2.68 -5.84 2.13
CA ARG A 244 -1.68 -6.76 2.70
C ARG A 244 -0.27 -6.19 2.59
N LEU A 245 0.11 -5.65 1.42
CA LEU A 245 1.39 -4.96 1.23
C LEU A 245 1.53 -3.82 2.24
N SER A 246 0.53 -2.95 2.32
CA SER A 246 0.56 -1.79 3.22
C SER A 246 0.68 -2.20 4.69
N SER A 247 -0.11 -3.18 5.15
CA SER A 247 -0.07 -3.64 6.54
C SER A 247 1.24 -4.34 6.90
N THR A 248 1.77 -5.16 5.97
CA THR A 248 2.97 -5.97 6.18
C THR A 248 4.23 -5.11 6.24
N PHE A 249 4.36 -4.17 5.30
CA PHE A 249 5.57 -3.34 5.15
C PHE A 249 5.47 -1.96 5.81
N ARG A 250 4.28 -1.57 6.31
CA ARG A 250 4.01 -0.21 6.82
C ARG A 250 4.39 0.84 5.77
N SER A 251 3.85 0.64 4.58
CA SER A 251 4.07 1.45 3.39
C SER A 251 2.72 2.02 2.93
N PRO A 252 2.56 3.35 2.78
CA PRO A 252 1.37 3.92 2.18
C PRO A 252 1.16 3.38 0.77
N VAL A 253 -0.10 3.10 0.45
CA VAL A 253 -0.53 2.82 -0.92
C VAL A 253 -1.42 3.97 -1.37
N LEU A 254 -1.04 4.62 -2.47
CA LEU A 254 -1.82 5.65 -3.14
C LEU A 254 -2.39 5.09 -4.45
N CYS A 255 -3.71 5.06 -4.56
CA CYS A 255 -4.40 4.72 -5.79
C CYS A 255 -4.95 6.00 -6.44
N ILE A 256 -4.58 6.27 -7.69
CA ILE A 256 -5.20 7.34 -8.47
C ILE A 256 -6.42 6.76 -9.18
N ASN A 257 -7.53 7.49 -9.14
CA ASN A 257 -8.72 7.15 -9.89
C ASN A 257 -9.26 8.37 -10.65
N GLN A 258 -9.87 8.12 -11.81
CA GLN A 258 -10.52 9.16 -12.60
C GLN A 258 -12.03 9.00 -12.49
N VAL A 259 -12.73 10.07 -12.11
CA VAL A 259 -14.19 10.08 -12.19
C VAL A 259 -14.61 10.56 -13.57
N GLY A 260 -15.45 9.78 -14.26
CA GLY A 260 -16.13 10.24 -15.46
C GLY A 260 -17.08 11.39 -15.12
N GLN A 261 -17.44 12.21 -16.11
CA GLN A 261 -18.62 13.06 -15.99
C GLN A 261 -19.82 12.11 -15.85
N GLY A 262 -20.29 11.90 -14.62
CA GLY A 262 -21.63 11.36 -14.44
C GLY A 262 -22.57 12.26 -15.23
N GLN A 263 -23.49 11.65 -15.99
CA GLN A 263 -24.59 12.35 -16.64
C GLN A 263 -25.06 13.49 -15.75
N SER A 264 -25.08 14.68 -16.32
CA SER A 264 -25.74 15.85 -15.78
C SER A 264 -27.08 15.41 -15.23
N TYR A 265 -27.22 15.35 -13.91
CA TYR A 265 -28.52 15.57 -13.29
C TYR A 265 -28.80 17.05 -13.53
N LEU A 266 -29.35 17.36 -14.70
CA LEU A 266 -30.01 18.62 -14.95
C LEU A 266 -31.25 18.66 -14.05
N PRO A 267 -31.50 19.76 -13.31
CA PRO A 267 -32.83 20.03 -12.77
C PRO A 267 -33.86 20.24 -13.88
#